data_AF-A0A845U2G9-F1
#
_entry.id   AF-A0A845U2G9-F1
#
_cell.length_a   1.000
_cell.length_b   1.000
_cell.length_c   1.000
_cell.angle_alpha   90.00
_cell.angle_beta   90.00
_cell.angle_gamma   90.00
#
_symmetry.space_group_name_H-M   'P 1'
#
loop_
_entity.id
_entity.type
_entity.pdbx_description
1 polymer ?
#
loop_
_entity_poly.entity_id
_entity_poly.type
_entity_poly.pdbx_seq_one_letter_code
_entity_poly.pdbx_strand_id
1 'polypeptide(L)' 'MNRISRILFGLICLESGVLLVSLPWTHFWDQNFFLDRYPALIPFLLSPYLRGAVTGLGLLDIAIAASALLRRHDADAAI' A
#
# COMPACT_ATOMS: atom_id res chain seq x y z
N MET A 1 -10.03 -20.45 -9.59
CA MET A 1 -9.08 -19.48 -9.01
C MET A 1 -8.48 -20.05 -7.73
N ASN A 2 -7.24 -20.53 -7.82
CA ASN A 2 -6.58 -21.36 -6.80
C ASN A 2 -6.39 -20.56 -5.50
N ARG A 3 -6.60 -21.20 -4.35
CA ARG A 3 -6.55 -20.56 -3.02
C ARG A 3 -5.19 -19.89 -2.76
N ILE A 4 -4.13 -20.47 -3.31
CA ILE A 4 -2.75 -19.98 -3.25
C ILE A 4 -2.61 -18.62 -3.95
N SER A 5 -3.20 -18.42 -5.13
CA SER A 5 -3.12 -17.14 -5.86
C SER A 5 -3.78 -16.00 -5.08
N ARG A 6 -4.86 -16.27 -4.34
CA ARG A 6 -5.49 -15.26 -3.46
C ARG A 6 -4.60 -14.85 -2.29
N ILE A 7 -3.89 -15.81 -1.70
CA ILE A 7 -2.96 -15.55 -0.61
C ILE A 7 -1.75 -14.77 -1.11
N LEU A 8 -1.16 -15.18 -2.25
CA LEU A 8 -0.05 -14.45 -2.87
C LEU A 8 -0.45 -13.02 -3.22
N PHE A 9 -1.64 -12.83 -3.81
CA PHE A 9 -2.13 -11.52 -4.16
C PHE A 9 -2.28 -10.63 -2.93
N GLY A 10 -2.89 -11.13 -1.85
CA GLY A 10 -2.99 -10.41 -0.58
C GLY A 10 -1.63 -10.11 0.07
N LEU A 11 -0.66 -11.01 -0.04
CA LEU A 11 0.69 -10.80 0.49
C LEU A 11 1.44 -9.72 -0.29
N ILE A 12 1.34 -9.73 -1.62
CA ILE A 12 1.93 -8.72 -2.51
C ILE A 12 1.26 -7.37 -2.31
N CYS A 13 -0.06 -7.35 -2.20
CA CYS A 13 -0.83 -6.15 -1.88
C CYS A 13 -0.37 -5.57 -0.53
N LEU A 14 -0.24 -6.40 0.50
CA LEU A 14 0.22 -5.98 1.83
C LEU A 14 1.67 -5.51 1.84
N GLU A 15 2.60 -6.23 1.21
CA GLU A 15 3.99 -5.80 1.04
C GLU A 15 4.05 -4.47 0.29
N SER A 16 3.31 -4.36 -0.81
CA SER A 16 3.26 -3.14 -1.61
C SER A 16 2.64 -1.99 -0.84
N GLY A 17 1.63 -2.22 0.01
CA GLY A 17 1.01 -1.22 0.89
C GLY A 17 1.98 -0.72 1.95
N VAL A 18 2.76 -1.62 2.57
CA VAL A 18 3.81 -1.25 3.53
C VAL A 18 4.93 -0.50 2.84
N LEU A 19 5.35 -0.93 1.64
CA LEU A 19 6.34 -0.23 0.83
C LEU A 19 5.84 1.16 0.44
N LEU A 20 4.59 1.29 0.00
CA LEU A 20 3.97 2.57 -0.32
C LEU A 20 3.92 3.46 0.92
N VAL A 21 3.48 2.96 2.08
CA VAL A 21 3.45 3.73 3.32
C VAL A 21 4.85 4.17 3.76
N SER A 22 5.86 3.30 3.62
CA SER A 22 7.23 3.54 4.13
C SER A 22 8.07 4.41 3.20
N LEU A 23 7.88 4.26 1.88
CA LEU A 23 8.58 5.01 0.83
C LEU A 23 8.65 6.53 1.11
N PRO A 24 7.54 7.27 1.30
CA PRO A 24 7.57 8.71 1.48
C PRO A 24 8.30 9.20 2.75
N TRP A 25 8.54 8.32 3.72
CA TRP A 25 9.28 8.62 4.95
C TRP A 25 10.74 8.17 4.88
N THR A 26 11.13 7.45 3.83
CA THR A 26 12.48 6.97 3.67
C THR A 26 13.35 8.05 3.05
N HIS A 27 14.60 8.18 3.50
CA HIS A 27 15.54 9.15 2.92
C HIS A 27 15.77 8.93 1.42
N PHE A 28 15.63 7.68 0.98
CA PHE A 28 15.60 7.30 -0.44
C PHE A 28 14.54 8.04 -1.24
N TRP A 29 13.38 8.42 -0.69
CA TRP A 29 12.33 9.14 -1.41
C TRP A 29 12.70 10.60 -1.70
N ASP A 30 13.38 11.24 -0.76
CA ASP A 30 13.83 12.64 -0.86
C ASP A 30 15.07 12.76 -1.77
N GLN A 31 15.97 11.76 -1.72
CA GLN A 31 17.25 11.78 -2.42
C GLN A 31 17.29 10.84 -3.64
N ASN A 32 16.33 10.99 -4.55
CA ASN A 32 16.29 10.22 -5.79
C ASN A 32 16.92 10.96 -6.97
N PHE A 33 17.61 10.21 -7.84
CA PHE A 33 18.11 10.69 -9.14
C PHE A 33 17.00 11.35 -9.99
N PHE A 34 15.75 10.91 -9.84
CA PHE A 34 14.60 11.50 -10.55
C PHE A 34 14.24 12.91 -10.06
N LEU A 35 14.39 13.19 -8.77
CA LEU A 35 14.14 14.53 -8.21
C LEU A 35 15.28 15.48 -8.57
N ASP A 36 16.51 14.96 -8.61
CA ASP A 36 17.69 15.70 -9.08
C ASP A 36 17.58 16.05 -10.58
N ARG A 37 17.08 15.12 -11.38
CA ARG A 37 16.88 15.32 -12.83
C ARG A 37 15.65 16.17 -13.17
N TYR A 38 14.59 16.11 -12.37
CA TYR A 38 13.33 16.80 -12.61
C TYR A 38 12.83 17.53 -11.35
N PRO A 39 13.41 18.72 -11.06
CA PRO A 39 13.05 19.47 -9.85
C PRO A 39 11.61 19.99 -9.84
N ALA A 40 10.94 20.07 -11.00
CA ALA A 40 9.54 20.47 -11.10
C ALA A 40 8.57 19.47 -10.43
N LEU A 41 9.00 18.22 -10.24
CA LEU A 41 8.19 17.19 -9.59
C LEU A 41 8.35 17.18 -8.06
N ILE A 42 9.38 17.83 -7.51
CA ILE A 42 9.61 18.00 -6.06
C ILE A 42 8.35 18.48 -5.32
N PRO A 43 7.68 19.60 -5.70
CA PRO A 43 6.52 20.09 -4.96
C PRO A 43 5.33 19.13 -5.00
N PHE A 44 5.26 18.19 -5.95
CA PHE A 44 4.24 17.16 -6.01
C PHE A 44 4.65 15.90 -5.22
N LEU A 45 5.84 15.34 -5.46
CA LEU A 45 6.31 14.12 -4.80
C LEU A 45 6.65 14.29 -3.32
N LEU A 46 7.09 15.49 -2.92
CA LEU A 46 7.35 15.83 -1.52
C LEU A 46 6.16 16.52 -0.85
N SER A 47 5.03 16.63 -1.56
CA SER A 47 3.81 17.18 -1.00
C SER A 47 3.25 16.30 0.12
N PRO A 48 2.83 16.87 1.25
CA PRO A 48 2.14 16.10 2.30
C PRO A 48 0.85 15.43 1.80
N TYR A 49 0.20 15.99 0.77
CA TYR A 49 -0.96 15.37 0.13
C TYR A 49 -0.64 14.04 -0.53
N LEU A 50 0.50 13.94 -1.21
CA LEU A 50 0.88 12.71 -1.90
C LEU A 50 1.29 11.64 -0.88
N ARG A 51 2.01 12.04 0.19
CA ARG A 51 2.30 11.17 1.34
C ARG A 51 1.02 10.63 1.98
N GLY A 52 0.01 11.49 2.16
CA GLY A 52 -1.32 11.14 2.66
C GLY A 52 -2.09 10.20 1.72
N ALA A 53 -2.06 10.45 0.41
CA ALA A 53 -2.74 9.61 -0.58
C ALA A 53 -2.12 8.20 -0.65
N VAL A 54 -0.78 8.13 -0.62
CA VAL A 54 -0.03 6.87 -0.64
C VAL A 54 -0.27 6.06 0.64
N THR A 55 -0.31 6.72 1.80
CA THR A 55 -0.67 6.06 3.07
C THR A 55 -2.13 5.62 3.11
N GLY A 56 -3.05 6.42 2.61
CA GLY A 56 -4.47 6.05 2.47
C GLY A 56 -4.69 4.84 1.57
N LEU A 57 -3.94 4.75 0.46
CA LEU A 57 -3.93 3.59 -0.43
C LEU A 57 -3.47 2.30 0.28
N GLY A 58 -2.37 2.37 1.04
CA GLY A 58 -1.89 1.23 1.83
C GLY A 58 -2.90 0.79 2.91
N LEU A 59 -3.61 1.75 3.53
CA LEU A 59 -4.66 1.45 4.50
C LEU A 59 -5.86 0.75 3.86
N LEU A 60 -6.25 1.18 2.65
CA LEU A 60 -7.34 0.59 1.88
C LEU A 60 -7.04 -0.88 1.53
N ASP A 61 -5.79 -1.15 1.18
CA ASP A 61 -5.30 -2.49 0.86
C ASP A 61 -5.40 -3.44 2.07
N ILE A 62 -4.92 -2.99 3.23
CA ILE A 62 -5.06 -3.73 4.51
C ILE A 62 -6.54 -3.92 4.86
N ALA A 63 -7.39 -2.92 4.66
CA ALA A 63 -8.83 -3.01 4.92
C ALA A 63 -9.51 -4.05 4.02
N ILE A 64 -9.14 -4.12 2.74
CA ILE A 64 -9.64 -5.14 1.81
C ILE A 64 -9.21 -6.53 2.27
N ALA A 65 -7.93 -6.71 2.64
CA ALA A 65 -7.44 -7.98 3.18
C ALA A 65 -8.17 -8.39 4.47
N ALA A 66 -8.39 -7.46 5.40
CA ALA A 66 -9.12 -7.69 6.64
C ALA A 66 -10.60 -8.05 6.37
N SER A 67 -11.27 -7.34 5.47
CA SER A 67 -12.67 -7.61 5.10
C SER A 67 -12.85 -8.98 4.45
N ALA A 68 -11.87 -9.43 3.65
CA ALA A 68 -11.85 -10.76 3.06
C ALA A 68 -11.63 -11.87 4.10
N LEU A 69 -10.97 -11.57 5.22
CA LEU A 69 -10.76 -12.48 6.34
C LEU A 69 -11.99 -12.55 7.26
N LEU A 70 -12.57 -11.40 7.61
CA LEU A 70 -13.77 -11.30 8.44
C LEU A 70 -14.96 -12.03 7.82
N ARG A 71 -15.17 -11.90 6.50
CA ARG A 71 -16.20 -12.65 5.76
C ARG A 71 -16.05 -14.19 5.86
N ARG A 72 -14.87 -14.71 6.22
CA ARG A 72 -14.70 -16.15 6.44
C ARG A 72 -15.19 -16.56 7.83
N HIS A 73 -14.99 -15.71 8.83
CA HIS A 73 -15.40 -16.00 10.21
C HIS A 73 -16.93 -16.12 10.36
N ASP A 74 -17.70 -15.34 9.59
CA ASP A 74 -19.18 -15.44 9.57
C ASP A 74 -19.68 -16.72 8.89
N ALA A 75 -18.92 -17.29 7.95
CA ALA A 75 -19.28 -18.52 7.27
C ALA A 75 -19.05 -19.77 8.13
N ASP A 76 -18.05 -19.74 9.02
CA ASP A 76 -17.75 -20.83 9.96
C ASP A 76 -18.69 -20.80 11.20
N ALA A 77 -19.29 -19.66 11.52
CA ALA A 77 -20.25 -19.52 12.63
C ALA A 77 -21.68 -19.96 12.27
N ALA A 78 -21.95 -20.23 10.98
CA ALA A 78 -23.26 -20.64 10.46
C ALA A 78 -23.38 -22.15 10.18
N ILE A 79 -22.38 -22.96 10.56
CA ILE A 79 -22.35 -24.42 10.40
C ILE A 79 -22.52 -25.11 11.76
#